data_AF-A0A829NB26-F1
#
_entry.id   AF-A0A829NB26-F1
#
_cell.length_a   1.000
_cell.length_b   1.000
_cell.length_c   1.000
_cell.angle_alpha   90.00
_cell.angle_beta   90.00
_cell.angle_gamma   90.00
#
_symmetry.space_group_name_H-M   'P 1'
#
loop_
_entity.id
_entity.type
_entity.pdbx_description
1 polymer ?
#
loop_
_entity_poly.entity_id
_entity_poly.type
_entity_poly.pdbx_seq_one_letter_code
_entity_poly.pdbx_strand_id
1 'polypeptide(L)'
;MNPDKIILKFEDVAEQVHGPVRRLVGFVRAKNMLGLFDAADLDANPRSAKAGAITQAIIQSIEDDPDIFPFKTKGILIGSAEYEPLQRNRYQLLFNSTAIEGILDGGHNMLAIGTYILSRVLDDEKALRKIKLWDDFKIAWTANRAAIGDIREELDFLVPVEILVPAAIDDEGVIAEFTSSLLEICAARNNNAELTLETKANQKGFYEEIKKSLPASVAGRIEWKKNMAGGDVKVRDIIALAWIPLSMVELPAKVKAPLPQNIYRNKGECAKLFDDLMDDDSVSRPQGGPIHELHNTAVGSAITILGDLPVLYDKIYAEFPKAYNRWGDFGRMKIVRIFDLAKKADKSGKYMRSQPETHFTEQPVKYRYPDGMIMPLVYGLKALLRSKDGKVEWATDPTKFIDRHLDEIAGAYKLVLEMSGYDPQKVGKNETSYKIAFSEFEKAFLREQAQAA
;
A
#
# COMPACT_ATOMS: atom_id res chain seq x y z
N MET A 1 10.77 -19.63 -11.76
CA MET A 1 12.18 -19.81 -11.32
C MET A 1 12.13 -20.71 -10.10
N ASN A 2 13.02 -21.69 -9.97
CA ASN A 2 13.12 -22.47 -8.73
C ASN A 2 13.36 -21.50 -7.57
N PRO A 3 12.75 -21.69 -6.39
CA PRO A 3 13.08 -20.86 -5.24
C PRO A 3 14.59 -21.01 -4.99
N ASP A 4 15.30 -19.89 -5.02
CA ASP A 4 16.75 -19.88 -4.90
C ASP A 4 17.13 -20.44 -3.53
N LYS A 5 17.80 -21.60 -3.52
CA LYS A 5 18.36 -22.18 -2.29
C LYS A 5 19.42 -21.24 -1.75
N ILE A 6 19.23 -20.76 -0.52
CA ILE A 6 20.18 -19.86 0.14
C ILE A 6 20.97 -20.66 1.16
N ILE A 7 22.29 -20.58 1.14
CA ILE A 7 23.13 -21.20 2.17
C ILE A 7 23.78 -20.09 3.00
N LEU A 8 23.44 -20.07 4.30
CA LEU A 8 24.08 -19.19 5.27
C LEU A 8 25.08 -20.00 6.10
N LYS A 9 26.31 -19.48 6.22
CA LYS A 9 27.36 -20.07 7.06
C LYS A 9 27.61 -19.16 8.25
N PHE A 10 27.32 -19.66 9.45
CA PHE A 10 27.66 -19.01 10.71
C PHE A 10 29.11 -19.28 11.09
N GLU A 11 29.76 -18.29 11.70
CA GLU A 11 31.02 -18.50 12.41
C GLU A 11 30.74 -19.20 13.73
N ASP A 12 29.80 -18.66 14.50
CA ASP A 12 29.24 -19.25 15.72
C ASP A 12 27.71 -19.20 15.66
N VAL A 13 27.05 -20.25 16.17
CA VAL A 13 25.58 -20.35 16.20
C VAL A 13 25.12 -20.93 17.53
N ALA A 14 24.13 -20.28 18.14
CA ALA A 14 23.36 -20.79 19.25
C ALA A 14 21.95 -21.16 18.76
N GLU A 15 21.40 -22.23 19.34
CA GLU A 15 20.07 -22.73 19.02
C GLU A 15 19.16 -22.63 20.23
N GLN A 16 17.94 -22.19 20.01
CA GLN A 16 16.88 -22.08 21.01
C GLN A 16 15.59 -22.64 20.43
N VAL A 17 14.90 -23.52 21.14
CA VAL A 17 13.63 -24.12 20.70
C VAL A 17 12.55 -23.80 21.72
N HIS A 18 11.42 -23.24 21.26
CA HIS A 18 10.26 -22.99 22.10
C HIS A 18 8.98 -23.05 21.26
N GLY A 19 8.04 -23.92 21.66
CA GLY A 19 6.82 -24.16 20.88
C GLY A 19 7.15 -24.60 19.44
N PRO A 20 6.47 -24.06 18.42
CA PRO A 20 6.71 -24.45 17.02
C PRO A 20 7.96 -23.80 16.41
N VAL A 21 8.66 -22.92 17.15
CA VAL A 21 9.77 -22.12 16.62
C VAL A 21 11.11 -22.64 17.12
N ARG A 22 12.02 -22.88 16.18
CA ARG A 22 13.47 -22.98 16.41
C ARG A 22 14.13 -21.70 15.93
N ARG A 23 14.92 -21.11 16.82
CA ARG A 23 15.67 -19.88 16.60
C ARG A 23 17.15 -20.21 16.56
N LEU A 24 17.77 -19.92 15.42
CA LEU A 24 19.21 -19.96 15.21
C LEU A 24 19.74 -18.53 15.28
N VAL A 25 20.71 -18.25 16.15
CA VAL A 25 21.25 -16.90 16.33
C VAL A 25 22.77 -16.94 16.37
N GLY A 26 23.41 -16.02 15.66
CA GLY A 26 24.86 -15.96 15.61
C GLY A 26 25.41 -14.93 14.64
N PHE A 27 26.67 -15.07 14.29
CA PHE A 27 27.35 -14.16 13.37
C PHE A 27 27.64 -14.83 12.03
N VAL A 28 27.37 -14.10 10.95
CA VAL A 28 27.65 -14.53 9.57
C VAL A 28 28.61 -13.52 8.95
N ARG A 29 29.66 -13.99 8.26
CA ARG A 29 30.51 -13.09 7.48
C ARG A 29 29.75 -12.54 6.28
N ALA A 30 29.91 -11.25 5.98
CA ALA A 30 29.22 -10.59 4.87
C ALA A 30 29.37 -11.33 3.52
N LYS A 31 30.55 -11.89 3.24
CA LYS A 31 30.79 -12.73 2.04
C LYS A 31 29.91 -13.97 1.90
N ASN A 32 29.35 -14.47 3.00
CA ASN A 32 28.44 -15.62 3.01
C ASN A 32 26.96 -15.19 2.91
N MET A 33 26.68 -13.88 2.83
CA MET A 33 25.32 -13.35 2.70
C MET A 33 24.96 -12.95 1.28
N LEU A 34 25.89 -13.01 0.31
CA LEU A 34 25.62 -12.58 -1.07
C LEU A 34 24.40 -13.28 -1.68
N GLY A 35 24.26 -14.60 -1.43
CA GLY A 35 23.09 -15.36 -1.87
C GLY A 35 21.77 -14.90 -1.24
N LEU A 36 21.80 -14.32 -0.03
CA LEU A 36 20.61 -13.73 0.59
C LEU A 36 20.19 -12.46 -0.16
N PHE A 37 21.14 -11.62 -0.59
CA PHE A 37 20.82 -10.44 -1.40
C PHE A 37 20.32 -10.81 -2.81
N ASP A 38 20.77 -11.94 -3.35
CA ASP A 38 20.30 -12.46 -4.62
C ASP A 38 18.84 -12.88 -4.52
N ALA A 39 18.55 -13.76 -3.56
CA ALA A 39 17.27 -14.47 -3.45
C ALA A 39 16.18 -13.73 -2.65
N ALA A 40 16.56 -12.91 -1.65
CA ALA A 40 15.57 -12.28 -0.79
C ALA A 40 15.07 -10.94 -1.34
N ASP A 41 13.78 -10.71 -1.11
CA ASP A 41 13.12 -9.42 -1.20
C ASP A 41 12.64 -8.97 0.20
N LEU A 42 12.04 -7.78 0.28
CA LEU A 42 11.41 -7.23 1.49
C LEU A 42 9.88 -7.37 1.44
N ASP A 43 9.38 -8.46 0.86
CA ASP A 43 7.95 -8.71 0.73
C ASP A 43 7.31 -9.17 2.03
N ALA A 44 7.92 -10.15 2.71
CA ALA A 44 7.56 -10.55 4.07
C ALA A 44 7.78 -9.42 5.10
N ASN A 45 8.63 -8.43 4.78
CA ASN A 45 8.83 -7.28 5.65
C ASN A 45 7.63 -6.31 5.56
N PRO A 46 7.08 -5.83 6.69
CA PRO A 46 6.00 -4.84 6.68
C PRO A 46 6.43 -3.49 6.08
N ARG A 47 7.73 -3.26 5.92
CA ARG A 47 8.29 -2.00 5.46
C ARG A 47 9.26 -2.22 4.32
N SER A 48 9.19 -1.34 3.33
CA SER A 48 10.32 -1.16 2.42
C SER A 48 11.42 -0.39 3.13
N ALA A 49 12.67 -0.80 2.89
CA ALA A 49 13.84 -0.09 3.35
C ALA A 49 14.06 1.19 2.54
N LYS A 50 14.42 2.28 3.23
CA LYS A 50 14.74 3.56 2.59
C LYS A 50 16.03 4.14 3.16
N ALA A 51 16.89 4.64 2.28
CA ALA A 51 18.12 5.32 2.65
C ALA A 51 17.82 6.57 3.49
N GLY A 52 18.61 6.78 4.53
CA GLY A 52 18.49 7.91 5.44
C GLY A 52 19.56 7.89 6.54
N ALA A 53 19.33 8.63 7.61
CA ALA A 53 20.29 8.74 8.72
C ALA A 53 20.64 7.37 9.34
N ILE A 54 19.66 6.48 9.47
CA ILE A 54 19.87 5.13 10.03
C ILE A 54 20.79 4.31 9.13
N THR A 55 20.52 4.24 7.82
CA THR A 55 21.36 3.47 6.89
C THR A 55 22.76 4.04 6.80
N GLN A 56 22.90 5.38 6.84
CA GLN A 56 24.21 6.03 6.84
C GLN A 56 25.02 5.70 8.10
N ALA A 57 24.39 5.71 9.28
CA ALA A 57 25.07 5.34 10.53
C ALA A 57 25.51 3.86 10.55
N ILE A 58 24.74 2.98 9.91
CA ILE A 58 25.11 1.57 9.75
C ILE A 58 26.32 1.43 8.83
N ILE A 59 26.31 2.09 7.65
CA ILE A 59 27.45 2.10 6.71
C ILE A 59 28.71 2.60 7.43
N GLN A 60 28.60 3.74 8.11
CA GLN A 60 29.69 4.31 8.89
C GLN A 60 30.21 3.35 9.97
N SER A 61 29.33 2.60 10.64
CA SER A 61 29.75 1.62 11.65
C SER A 61 30.53 0.45 11.05
N ILE A 62 30.26 0.06 9.80
CA ILE A 62 31.03 -0.96 9.09
C ILE A 62 32.41 -0.42 8.70
N GLU A 63 32.50 0.86 8.35
CA GLU A 63 33.75 1.53 7.96
C GLU A 63 34.67 1.82 9.15
N ASP A 64 34.12 2.45 10.19
CA ASP A 64 34.88 2.98 11.31
C ASP A 64 35.16 1.89 12.37
N ASP A 65 34.24 0.95 12.56
CA ASP A 65 34.22 0.04 13.71
C ASP A 65 33.83 -1.43 13.35
N PRO A 66 34.45 -2.06 12.34
CA PRO A 66 34.02 -3.39 11.84
C PRO A 66 34.06 -4.50 12.91
N ASP A 67 34.99 -4.43 13.86
CA ASP A 67 35.15 -5.45 14.90
C ASP A 67 34.00 -5.44 15.93
N ILE A 68 33.41 -4.27 16.19
CA ILE A 68 32.29 -4.11 17.14
C ILE A 68 30.96 -3.88 16.43
N PHE A 69 30.96 -3.73 15.10
CA PHE A 69 29.77 -3.57 14.29
C PHE A 69 28.66 -4.59 14.63
N PRO A 70 28.95 -5.89 14.86
CA PRO A 70 27.91 -6.85 15.21
C PRO A 70 27.11 -6.52 16.47
N PHE A 71 27.66 -5.68 17.34
CA PHE A 71 27.01 -5.26 18.59
C PHE A 71 26.38 -3.86 18.47
N LYS A 72 26.65 -3.14 17.38
CA LYS A 72 26.07 -1.82 17.06
C LYS A 72 24.75 -1.91 16.28
N THR A 73 24.38 -3.10 15.80
CA THR A 73 23.15 -3.32 15.02
C THR A 73 22.29 -4.44 15.61
N LYS A 74 20.98 -4.37 15.35
CA LYS A 74 20.04 -5.47 15.64
C LYS A 74 20.17 -6.66 14.69
N GLY A 75 20.90 -6.49 13.59
CA GLY A 75 21.10 -7.56 12.62
C GLY A 75 19.92 -7.79 11.70
N ILE A 76 19.84 -9.02 11.20
CA ILE A 76 18.85 -9.43 10.21
C ILE A 76 18.08 -10.61 10.77
N LEU A 77 16.76 -10.53 10.70
CA LEU A 77 15.85 -11.61 11.06
C LEU A 77 15.28 -12.25 9.80
N ILE A 78 15.48 -13.56 9.66
CA ILE A 78 15.06 -14.35 8.51
C ILE A 78 14.05 -15.39 8.98
N GLY A 79 12.97 -15.59 8.23
CA GLY A 79 12.01 -16.67 8.45
C GLY A 79 11.96 -17.61 7.25
N SER A 80 11.94 -18.91 7.49
CA SER A 80 11.77 -19.91 6.44
C SER A 80 11.08 -21.15 6.99
N ALA A 81 10.07 -21.65 6.28
CA ALA A 81 9.36 -22.86 6.67
C ALA A 81 10.13 -24.14 6.29
N GLU A 82 11.07 -24.05 5.35
CA GLU A 82 11.84 -25.18 4.86
C GLU A 82 13.35 -24.90 4.96
N TYR A 83 14.04 -25.72 5.75
CA TYR A 83 15.47 -25.57 5.97
C TYR A 83 16.18 -26.93 6.11
N GLU A 84 17.47 -26.94 5.78
CA GLU A 84 18.31 -28.12 5.95
C GLU A 84 19.60 -27.71 6.68
N PRO A 85 19.84 -28.25 7.90
CA PRO A 85 21.14 -28.14 8.55
C PRO A 85 22.21 -28.87 7.74
N LEU A 86 23.29 -28.17 7.44
CA LEU A 86 24.45 -28.69 6.73
C LEU A 86 25.66 -28.72 7.67
N GLN A 87 26.71 -29.42 7.23
CA GLN A 87 27.98 -29.49 7.95
C GLN A 87 28.64 -28.11 8.12
N ARG A 88 29.33 -27.89 9.24
CA ARG A 88 30.13 -26.69 9.56
C ARG A 88 29.28 -25.41 9.71
N ASN A 89 28.26 -25.47 10.57
CA ASN A 89 27.37 -24.34 10.90
C ASN A 89 26.74 -23.69 9.66
N ARG A 90 26.42 -24.51 8.65
CA ARG A 90 25.75 -24.08 7.42
C ARG A 90 24.29 -24.46 7.48
N TYR A 91 23.42 -23.58 7.00
CA TYR A 91 21.99 -23.83 6.93
C TYR A 91 21.51 -23.43 5.54
N GLN A 92 20.89 -24.39 4.85
CA GLN A 92 20.20 -24.13 3.61
C GLN A 92 18.76 -23.72 3.93
N LEU A 93 18.28 -22.63 3.33
CA LEU A 93 16.92 -22.14 3.47
C LEU A 93 16.24 -22.19 2.10
N LEU A 94 14.93 -22.46 2.11
CA LEU A 94 14.06 -22.32 0.95
C LEU A 94 12.87 -21.44 1.32
N PHE A 95 12.60 -20.42 0.50
CA PHE A 95 11.43 -19.58 0.68
C PHE A 95 10.31 -20.07 -0.22
N ASN A 96 9.32 -20.74 0.36
CA ASN A 96 8.20 -21.27 -0.40
C ASN A 96 7.16 -20.19 -0.71
N SER A 97 6.97 -19.24 0.21
CA SER A 97 6.15 -18.05 0.00
C SER A 97 6.87 -16.78 0.45
N THR A 98 7.40 -15.99 -0.49
CA THR A 98 8.12 -14.73 -0.20
C THR A 98 7.23 -13.65 0.44
N ALA A 99 5.90 -13.85 0.43
CA ALA A 99 4.95 -12.98 1.11
C ALA A 99 5.02 -13.09 2.65
N ILE A 100 5.51 -14.21 3.18
CA ILE A 100 5.62 -14.46 4.63
C ILE A 100 7.02 -14.96 5.06
N GLU A 101 7.79 -15.52 4.14
CA GLU A 101 9.17 -15.99 4.33
C GLU A 101 10.18 -15.03 3.69
N GLY A 102 11.42 -15.06 4.17
CA GLY A 102 12.46 -14.11 3.77
C GLY A 102 12.86 -13.20 4.92
N ILE A 103 13.06 -11.92 4.63
CA ILE A 103 13.57 -10.94 5.61
C ILE A 103 12.42 -10.35 6.41
N LEU A 104 12.21 -10.86 7.62
CA LEU A 104 11.14 -10.42 8.51
C LEU A 104 11.48 -9.06 9.19
N ASP A 105 12.76 -8.85 9.53
CA ASP A 105 13.25 -7.60 10.12
C ASP A 105 14.70 -7.35 9.70
N GLY A 106 15.13 -6.08 9.76
CA GLY A 106 16.47 -5.66 9.35
C GLY A 106 16.56 -5.18 7.90
N GLY A 107 15.46 -4.82 7.24
CA GLY A 107 15.49 -4.31 5.87
C GLY A 107 16.41 -3.09 5.67
N HIS A 108 16.48 -2.18 6.65
CA HIS A 108 17.44 -1.06 6.61
C HIS A 108 18.89 -1.51 6.81
N ASN A 109 19.12 -2.55 7.62
CA ASN A 109 20.45 -3.16 7.77
C ASN A 109 20.88 -3.80 6.45
N MET A 110 19.99 -4.56 5.81
CA MET A 110 20.24 -5.13 4.48
C MET A 110 20.56 -4.04 3.46
N LEU A 111 19.72 -3.00 3.36
CA LEU A 111 19.95 -1.91 2.41
C LEU A 111 21.30 -1.23 2.65
N ALA A 112 21.65 -0.96 3.91
CA ALA A 112 22.93 -0.34 4.28
C ALA A 112 24.13 -1.22 3.96
N ILE A 113 24.11 -2.50 4.37
CA ILE A 113 25.17 -3.48 4.11
C ILE A 113 25.34 -3.67 2.60
N GLY A 114 24.24 -3.85 1.86
CA GLY A 114 24.27 -4.00 0.41
C GLY A 114 24.79 -2.75 -0.30
N THR A 115 24.42 -1.56 0.15
CA THR A 115 24.93 -0.29 -0.41
C THR A 115 26.42 -0.11 -0.14
N TYR A 116 26.90 -0.49 1.06
CA TYR A 116 28.33 -0.53 1.37
C TYR A 116 29.10 -1.51 0.46
N ILE A 117 28.55 -2.70 0.21
CA ILE A 117 29.16 -3.66 -0.73
C ILE A 117 29.21 -3.05 -2.15
N LEU A 118 28.12 -2.42 -2.59
CA LEU A 118 28.07 -1.74 -3.88
C LEU A 118 29.08 -0.59 -3.99
N SER A 119 29.34 0.14 -2.91
CA SER A 119 30.34 1.23 -2.93
C SER A 119 31.78 0.74 -3.04
N ARG A 120 32.04 -0.55 -2.86
CA ARG A 120 33.35 -1.17 -3.11
C ARG A 120 33.58 -1.53 -4.58
N VAL A 121 32.52 -1.57 -5.39
CA VAL A 121 32.61 -1.91 -6.82
C VAL A 121 32.18 -0.76 -7.74
N LEU A 122 31.48 0.23 -7.22
CA LEU A 122 31.03 1.41 -7.96
C LEU A 122 31.93 2.61 -7.65
N ASP A 123 32.69 3.07 -8.64
CA ASP A 123 33.48 4.32 -8.55
C ASP A 123 32.61 5.60 -8.72
N ASP A 124 31.33 5.47 -9.06
CA ASP A 124 30.41 6.59 -9.23
C ASP A 124 29.58 6.89 -7.97
N GLU A 125 30.04 7.85 -7.17
CA GLU A 125 29.28 8.36 -6.01
C GLU A 125 27.87 8.82 -6.38
N LYS A 126 27.64 9.33 -7.60
CA LYS A 126 26.30 9.75 -8.02
C LYS A 126 25.37 8.56 -8.22
N ALA A 127 25.89 7.43 -8.68
CA ALA A 127 25.12 6.20 -8.80
C ALA A 127 24.71 5.70 -7.40
N LEU A 128 25.62 5.70 -6.43
CA LEU A 128 25.32 5.32 -5.05
C LEU A 128 24.27 6.24 -4.40
N ARG A 129 24.37 7.56 -4.58
CA ARG A 129 23.38 8.52 -4.05
C ARG A 129 21.97 8.39 -4.66
N LYS A 130 21.85 7.72 -5.82
CA LYS A 130 20.54 7.43 -6.44
C LYS A 130 19.86 6.23 -5.81
N ILE A 131 20.58 5.36 -5.11
CA ILE A 131 20.03 4.21 -4.40
C ILE A 131 19.32 4.73 -3.14
N LYS A 132 18.00 4.96 -3.24
CA LYS A 132 17.20 5.50 -2.13
C LYS A 132 16.26 4.48 -1.55
N LEU A 133 15.76 3.57 -2.36
CA LEU A 133 14.83 2.51 -1.99
C LEU A 133 15.46 1.14 -2.21
N TRP A 134 14.84 0.12 -1.63
CA TRP A 134 15.23 -1.27 -1.86
C TRP A 134 15.21 -1.66 -3.34
N ASP A 135 14.22 -1.21 -4.10
CA ASP A 135 14.09 -1.54 -5.52
C ASP A 135 15.24 -0.93 -6.34
N ASP A 136 15.62 0.32 -6.04
CA ASP A 136 16.81 0.95 -6.65
C ASP A 136 18.07 0.12 -6.36
N PHE A 137 18.17 -0.38 -5.13
CA PHE A 137 19.27 -1.26 -4.70
C PHE A 137 19.27 -2.58 -5.47
N LYS A 138 18.12 -3.28 -5.61
CA LYS A 138 18.04 -4.55 -6.35
C LYS A 138 18.44 -4.39 -7.82
N ILE A 139 18.06 -3.28 -8.45
CA ILE A 139 18.48 -2.95 -9.81
C ILE A 139 20.01 -2.80 -9.87
N ALA A 140 20.59 -1.99 -8.97
CA ALA A 140 22.04 -1.78 -8.92
C ALA A 140 22.82 -3.06 -8.57
N TRP A 141 22.30 -3.84 -7.62
CA TRP A 141 22.88 -5.13 -7.19
C TRP A 141 22.95 -6.10 -8.36
N THR A 142 21.84 -6.30 -9.06
CA THR A 142 21.77 -7.19 -10.22
C THR A 142 22.71 -6.75 -11.33
N ALA A 143 22.75 -5.44 -11.62
CA ALA A 143 23.62 -4.89 -12.65
C ALA A 143 25.12 -5.06 -12.36
N ASN A 144 25.52 -5.11 -11.07
CA ASN A 144 26.91 -5.20 -10.64
C ASN A 144 27.27 -6.54 -10.00
N ARG A 145 26.41 -7.55 -10.13
CA ARG A 145 26.52 -8.80 -9.36
C ARG A 145 27.83 -9.56 -9.62
N ALA A 146 28.34 -9.50 -10.85
CA ALA A 146 29.61 -10.11 -11.23
C ALA A 146 30.78 -9.44 -10.49
N ALA A 147 30.89 -8.11 -10.55
CA ALA A 147 31.93 -7.36 -9.86
C ALA A 147 31.89 -7.55 -8.33
N ILE A 148 30.69 -7.65 -7.74
CA ILE A 148 30.53 -7.98 -6.31
C ILE A 148 31.10 -9.37 -5.99
N GLY A 149 30.98 -10.32 -6.92
CA GLY A 149 31.57 -11.64 -6.79
C GLY A 149 33.10 -11.61 -6.74
N ASP A 150 33.72 -10.71 -7.49
CA ASP A 150 35.18 -10.57 -7.57
C ASP A 150 35.79 -10.09 -6.23
N ILE A 151 35.07 -9.23 -5.50
CA ILE A 151 35.51 -8.73 -4.18
C ILE A 151 35.04 -9.60 -3.01
N ARG A 152 34.47 -10.79 -3.26
CA ARG A 152 33.82 -11.60 -2.22
C ARG A 152 34.72 -11.86 -1.02
N GLU A 153 36.00 -12.16 -1.23
CA GLU A 153 36.92 -12.46 -0.13
C GLU A 153 37.34 -11.22 0.67
N GLU A 154 37.13 -10.00 0.15
CA GLU A 154 37.39 -8.73 0.83
C GLU A 154 36.26 -8.35 1.81
N LEU A 155 35.08 -8.98 1.69
CA LEU A 155 33.92 -8.72 2.54
C LEU A 155 34.05 -9.43 3.90
N ASP A 156 35.04 -9.01 4.67
CA ASP A 156 35.47 -9.65 5.91
C ASP A 156 35.03 -8.90 7.17
N PHE A 157 33.73 -8.77 7.35
CA PHE A 157 33.12 -8.28 8.59
C PHE A 157 31.92 -9.15 8.98
N LEU A 158 31.60 -9.16 10.27
CA LEU A 158 30.54 -9.98 10.84
C LEU A 158 29.21 -9.23 10.84
N VAL A 159 28.13 -9.95 10.58
CA VAL A 159 26.76 -9.45 10.68
C VAL A 159 25.98 -10.37 11.62
N PRO A 160 25.27 -9.83 12.62
CA PRO A 160 24.39 -10.62 13.48
C PRO A 160 23.18 -11.06 12.67
N VAL A 161 22.93 -12.36 12.65
CA VAL A 161 21.84 -12.98 11.90
C VAL A 161 21.05 -13.87 12.85
N GLU A 162 19.74 -13.75 12.75
CA GLU A 162 18.76 -14.58 13.43
C GLU A 162 17.89 -15.27 12.38
N ILE A 163 17.73 -16.59 12.48
CA ILE A 163 16.87 -17.38 11.59
C ILE A 163 15.81 -18.07 12.43
N LEU A 164 14.55 -17.90 12.05
CA LEU A 164 13.42 -18.64 12.58
C LEU A 164 13.02 -19.72 11.58
N VAL A 165 12.94 -20.95 12.07
CA VAL A 165 12.55 -22.15 11.32
C VAL A 165 11.64 -23.03 12.17
N PRO A 166 10.90 -23.99 11.60
CA PRO A 166 10.10 -24.92 12.38
C PRO A 166 10.94 -25.72 13.38
N ALA A 167 10.38 -25.96 14.57
CA ALA A 167 11.00 -26.78 15.60
C ALA A 167 11.19 -28.24 15.14
N ALA A 168 10.25 -28.77 14.37
CA ALA A 168 10.28 -30.07 13.72
C ALA A 168 9.86 -29.92 12.25
N ILE A 169 10.73 -30.31 11.32
CA ILE A 169 10.51 -30.17 9.86
C ILE A 169 9.81 -31.40 9.25
N ASP A 170 9.72 -32.48 10.00
CA ASP A 170 9.03 -33.72 9.66
C ASP A 170 7.59 -33.77 10.21
N ASP A 171 7.18 -32.75 10.98
CA ASP A 171 5.84 -32.62 11.54
C ASP A 171 5.08 -31.49 10.83
N GLU A 172 4.13 -31.88 9.96
CA GLU A 172 3.29 -30.94 9.21
C GLU A 172 2.48 -30.00 10.13
N GLY A 173 2.07 -30.46 11.32
CA GLY A 173 1.35 -29.66 12.29
C GLY A 173 2.22 -28.53 12.86
N VAL A 174 3.48 -28.85 13.21
CA VAL A 174 4.46 -27.86 13.68
C VAL A 174 4.81 -26.86 12.60
N ILE A 175 4.96 -27.28 11.34
CA ILE A 175 5.21 -26.38 10.21
C ILE A 175 4.04 -25.42 10.00
N ALA A 176 2.80 -25.92 10.07
CA ALA A 176 1.60 -25.09 9.93
C ALA A 176 1.50 -24.06 11.07
N GLU A 177 1.73 -24.48 12.31
CA GLU A 177 1.73 -23.58 13.48
C GLU A 177 2.85 -22.52 13.37
N PHE A 178 4.07 -22.94 13.02
CA PHE A 178 5.19 -22.02 12.75
C PHE A 178 4.83 -20.99 11.68
N THR A 179 4.36 -21.45 10.52
CA THR A 179 4.02 -20.59 9.38
C THR A 179 2.94 -19.57 9.76
N SER A 180 1.94 -19.99 10.55
CA SER A 180 0.89 -19.09 11.05
C SER A 180 1.44 -17.99 11.99
N SER A 181 2.49 -18.28 12.75
CA SER A 181 3.09 -17.34 13.70
C SER A 181 4.01 -16.28 13.05
N LEU A 182 4.47 -16.50 11.80
CA LEU A 182 5.48 -15.66 11.16
C LEU A 182 5.05 -14.19 11.03
N LEU A 183 3.80 -13.91 10.62
CA LEU A 183 3.31 -12.54 10.47
C LEU A 183 3.25 -11.81 11.81
N GLU A 184 2.81 -12.49 12.88
CA GLU A 184 2.73 -11.89 14.21
C GLU A 184 4.12 -11.60 14.77
N ILE A 185 5.07 -12.53 14.61
CA ILE A 185 6.46 -12.34 15.00
C ILE A 185 7.07 -11.17 14.21
N CYS A 186 6.87 -11.14 12.90
CA CYS A 186 7.34 -10.07 12.02
C CYS A 186 6.80 -8.71 12.46
N ALA A 187 5.49 -8.60 12.70
CA ALA A 187 4.85 -7.39 13.19
C ALA A 187 5.41 -6.95 14.56
N ALA A 188 5.56 -7.89 15.50
CA ALA A 188 6.06 -7.63 16.85
C ALA A 188 7.52 -7.12 16.84
N ARG A 189 8.38 -7.69 16.00
CA ARG A 189 9.80 -7.30 15.89
C ARG A 189 9.99 -5.91 15.27
N ASN A 190 9.08 -5.51 14.39
CA ASN A 190 9.09 -4.21 13.73
C ASN A 190 8.53 -3.03 14.57
N ASN A 191 8.07 -3.27 15.81
CA ASN A 191 7.38 -2.28 16.65
C ASN A 191 8.25 -1.15 17.26
N ASN A 192 9.55 -1.07 16.96
CA ASN A 192 10.39 0.07 17.42
C ASN A 192 9.87 1.44 16.93
N ALA A 193 9.07 1.44 15.86
CA ALA A 193 8.03 2.42 15.60
C ALA A 193 6.74 1.61 15.33
N GLU A 194 5.58 2.01 15.83
CA GLU A 194 4.36 1.22 15.65
C GLU A 194 4.00 1.10 14.15
N LEU A 195 3.68 -0.12 13.70
CA LEU A 195 3.12 -0.33 12.35
C LEU A 195 1.71 0.24 12.31
N THR A 196 1.39 0.98 11.23
CA THR A 196 0.02 1.47 11.06
C THR A 196 -0.91 0.29 10.79
N LEU A 197 -2.19 0.48 11.11
CA LEU A 197 -3.24 -0.51 10.86
C LEU A 197 -3.20 -1.02 9.42
N GLU A 198 -3.03 -0.12 8.46
CA GLU A 198 -3.07 -0.45 7.03
C GLU A 198 -1.91 -1.34 6.61
N THR A 199 -0.72 -1.11 7.19
CA THR A 199 0.42 -1.98 6.92
C THR A 199 0.18 -3.39 7.45
N LYS A 200 -0.41 -3.51 8.65
CA LYS A 200 -0.77 -4.82 9.23
C LYS A 200 -1.85 -5.52 8.41
N ALA A 201 -2.91 -4.79 8.03
CA ALA A 201 -3.99 -5.30 7.19
C ALA A 201 -3.48 -5.78 5.82
N ASN A 202 -2.55 -5.04 5.19
CA ASN A 202 -1.93 -5.46 3.94
C ASN A 202 -1.14 -6.78 4.11
N GLN A 203 -0.39 -6.95 5.19
CA GLN A 203 0.33 -8.20 5.47
C GLN A 203 -0.60 -9.39 5.69
N LYS A 204 -1.77 -9.17 6.32
CA LYS A 204 -2.81 -10.18 6.46
C LYS A 204 -3.48 -10.55 5.12
N GLY A 205 -3.17 -9.88 4.02
CA GLY A 205 -3.79 -10.14 2.71
C GLY A 205 -5.15 -9.45 2.50
N PHE A 206 -5.59 -8.57 3.41
CA PHE A 206 -6.91 -7.95 3.34
C PHE A 206 -7.12 -7.08 2.08
N TYR A 207 -6.06 -6.67 1.42
CA TYR A 207 -6.10 -5.79 0.25
C TYR A 207 -5.88 -6.52 -1.08
N GLU A 208 -5.68 -7.85 -1.09
CA GLU A 208 -5.37 -8.57 -2.33
C GLU A 208 -6.49 -8.46 -3.36
N GLU A 209 -7.75 -8.58 -2.94
CA GLU A 209 -8.88 -8.47 -3.88
C GLU A 209 -9.08 -7.03 -4.39
N ILE A 210 -8.71 -6.03 -3.58
CA ILE A 210 -8.69 -4.62 -4.01
C ILE A 210 -7.61 -4.42 -5.06
N LYS A 211 -6.40 -4.93 -4.84
CA LYS A 211 -5.28 -4.84 -5.81
C LYS A 211 -5.67 -5.43 -7.17
N LYS A 212 -6.35 -6.58 -7.17
CA LYS A 212 -6.84 -7.25 -8.39
C LYS A 212 -7.95 -6.48 -9.10
N SER A 213 -8.81 -5.80 -8.35
CA SER A 213 -9.97 -5.09 -8.91
C SER A 213 -9.61 -3.72 -9.49
N LEU A 214 -8.52 -3.10 -9.02
CA LEU A 214 -8.08 -1.80 -9.48
C LEU A 214 -7.34 -1.87 -10.83
N PRO A 215 -7.44 -0.83 -11.69
CA PRO A 215 -6.57 -0.70 -12.85
C PRO A 215 -5.10 -0.70 -12.43
N ALA A 216 -4.23 -1.40 -13.18
CA ALA A 216 -2.81 -1.54 -12.83
C ALA A 216 -2.09 -0.20 -12.63
N SER A 217 -2.45 0.82 -13.42
CA SER A 217 -1.91 2.19 -13.31
C SER A 217 -2.27 2.87 -11.98
N VAL A 218 -3.41 2.54 -11.39
CA VAL A 218 -3.84 3.04 -10.08
C VAL A 218 -3.25 2.17 -8.96
N ALA A 219 -3.32 0.85 -9.11
CA ALA A 219 -2.84 -0.11 -8.13
C ALA A 219 -1.35 0.07 -7.78
N GLY A 220 -0.52 0.34 -8.80
CA GLY A 220 0.92 0.56 -8.63
C GLY A 220 1.29 1.88 -7.94
N ARG A 221 0.36 2.84 -7.88
CA ARG A 221 0.56 4.14 -7.23
C ARG A 221 0.10 4.17 -5.77
N ILE A 222 -0.57 3.13 -5.30
CA ILE A 222 -1.04 3.05 -3.91
C ILE A 222 0.12 2.62 -3.01
N GLU A 223 0.35 3.38 -1.94
CA GLU A 223 1.29 3.04 -0.88
C GLU A 223 0.69 1.94 0.03
N TRP A 224 0.85 0.67 -0.39
CA TRP A 224 0.40 -0.51 0.36
C TRP A 224 1.27 -0.81 1.59
N LYS A 225 2.58 -0.57 1.47
CA LYS A 225 3.55 -0.64 2.56
C LYS A 225 4.33 0.67 2.65
N LYS A 226 4.76 1.04 3.85
CA LYS A 226 5.50 2.28 4.08
C LYS A 226 6.79 2.29 3.24
N ASN A 227 7.07 3.43 2.59
CA ASN A 227 8.21 3.63 1.70
C ASN A 227 8.21 2.78 0.42
N MET A 228 7.07 2.26 -0.02
CA MET A 228 6.95 1.58 -1.31
C MET A 228 7.35 2.51 -2.47
N ALA A 229 8.12 2.00 -3.42
CA ALA A 229 8.47 2.76 -4.63
C ALA A 229 7.21 3.05 -5.46
N GLY A 230 7.11 4.26 -6.03
CA GLY A 230 5.95 4.68 -6.83
C GLY A 230 4.67 4.96 -6.03
N GLY A 231 4.65 4.71 -4.72
CA GLY A 231 3.48 4.94 -3.88
C GLY A 231 3.28 6.41 -3.50
N ASP A 232 2.38 7.11 -4.18
CA ASP A 232 1.99 8.50 -3.88
C ASP A 232 0.50 8.66 -3.49
N VAL A 233 -0.33 7.64 -3.73
CA VAL A 233 -1.71 7.54 -3.26
C VAL A 233 -1.76 6.81 -1.92
N LYS A 234 -2.43 7.37 -0.92
CA LYS A 234 -2.59 6.69 0.38
C LYS A 234 -3.63 5.59 0.27
N VAL A 235 -3.32 4.38 0.76
CA VAL A 235 -4.28 3.26 0.81
C VAL A 235 -5.61 3.62 1.49
N ARG A 236 -5.58 4.48 2.53
CA ARG A 236 -6.79 5.00 3.19
C ARG A 236 -7.75 5.73 2.26
N ASP A 237 -7.26 6.35 1.18
CA ASP A 237 -8.12 7.02 0.20
C ASP A 237 -8.98 6.00 -0.55
N ILE A 238 -8.40 4.85 -0.89
CA ILE A 238 -9.08 3.74 -1.57
C ILE A 238 -10.04 3.03 -0.60
N ILE A 239 -9.61 2.75 0.63
CA ILE A 239 -10.48 2.13 1.63
C ILE A 239 -11.67 3.03 1.97
N ALA A 240 -11.49 4.35 1.99
CA ALA A 240 -12.60 5.27 2.16
C ALA A 240 -13.63 5.18 1.00
N LEU A 241 -13.17 5.04 -0.25
CA LEU A 241 -14.06 4.84 -1.40
C LEU A 241 -14.75 3.47 -1.37
N ALA A 242 -14.10 2.42 -0.85
CA ALA A 242 -14.66 1.07 -0.74
C ALA A 242 -15.99 1.05 0.04
N TRP A 243 -16.16 1.96 0.99
CA TRP A 243 -17.38 2.06 1.78
C TRP A 243 -18.61 2.51 1.01
N ILE A 244 -18.44 3.10 -0.18
CA ILE A 244 -19.57 3.44 -1.06
C ILE A 244 -20.34 2.15 -1.44
N PRO A 245 -19.73 1.17 -2.13
CA PRO A 245 -20.41 -0.09 -2.46
C PRO A 245 -20.53 -1.05 -1.28
N LEU A 246 -19.59 -1.09 -0.32
CA LEU A 246 -19.71 -1.99 0.85
C LEU A 246 -20.93 -1.66 1.70
N SER A 247 -21.37 -0.40 1.74
CA SER A 247 -22.61 -0.03 2.44
C SER A 247 -23.91 -0.54 1.78
N MET A 248 -23.81 -1.25 0.65
CA MET A 248 -24.93 -1.89 -0.05
C MET A 248 -25.04 -3.39 0.22
N VAL A 249 -24.04 -3.99 0.89
CA VAL A 249 -24.05 -5.42 1.23
C VAL A 249 -24.54 -5.66 2.66
N GLU A 250 -24.97 -6.87 2.95
CA GLU A 250 -25.20 -7.30 4.32
C GLU A 250 -23.87 -7.44 5.05
N LEU A 251 -23.68 -6.64 6.10
CA LEU A 251 -22.46 -6.63 6.90
C LEU A 251 -22.61 -7.58 8.10
N PRO A 252 -21.49 -8.19 8.56
CA PRO A 252 -21.49 -8.95 9.80
C PRO A 252 -22.02 -8.12 10.98
N ALA A 253 -22.71 -8.76 11.93
CA ALA A 253 -23.45 -8.06 13.00
C ALA A 253 -22.62 -7.07 13.84
N LYS A 254 -21.30 -7.29 13.93
CA LYS A 254 -20.37 -6.45 14.69
C LYS A 254 -19.83 -5.26 13.90
N VAL A 255 -20.03 -5.24 12.57
CA VAL A 255 -19.49 -4.23 11.67
C VAL A 255 -20.61 -3.34 11.18
N LYS A 256 -20.40 -2.02 11.27
CA LYS A 256 -21.34 -1.02 10.76
C LYS A 256 -20.66 -0.17 9.70
N ALA A 257 -21.38 0.14 8.64
CA ALA A 257 -20.90 1.09 7.65
C ALA A 257 -20.63 2.46 8.30
N PRO A 258 -19.55 3.17 7.90
CA PRO A 258 -19.29 4.51 8.40
C PRO A 258 -20.38 5.49 7.91
N LEU A 259 -20.52 6.61 8.62
CA LEU A 259 -21.34 7.71 8.12
C LEU A 259 -20.78 8.23 6.78
N PRO A 260 -21.60 8.64 5.81
CA PRO A 260 -21.15 9.04 4.48
C PRO A 260 -20.00 10.06 4.49
N GLN A 261 -20.11 11.09 5.33
CA GLN A 261 -19.09 12.14 5.47
C GLN A 261 -17.74 11.66 6.00
N ASN A 262 -17.66 10.47 6.60
CA ASN A 262 -16.42 9.94 7.15
C ASN A 262 -15.45 9.48 6.06
N ILE A 263 -15.93 9.19 4.84
CA ILE A 263 -15.06 8.91 3.69
C ILE A 263 -14.17 10.13 3.33
N TYR A 264 -14.57 11.34 3.75
CA TYR A 264 -13.75 12.54 3.71
C TYR A 264 -13.12 12.87 5.07
N ARG A 265 -13.95 12.94 6.11
CA ARG A 265 -13.59 13.51 7.42
C ARG A 265 -12.71 12.60 8.27
N ASN A 266 -12.88 11.27 8.17
CA ASN A 266 -12.30 10.31 9.10
C ASN A 266 -11.90 8.99 8.40
N LYS A 267 -10.98 9.07 7.44
CA LYS A 267 -10.52 7.90 6.68
C LYS A 267 -9.86 6.82 7.56
N GLY A 268 -9.36 7.18 8.75
CA GLY A 268 -8.82 6.22 9.71
C GLY A 268 -9.90 5.31 10.32
N GLU A 269 -11.10 5.83 10.57
CA GLU A 269 -12.24 5.03 10.99
C GLU A 269 -12.71 4.09 9.87
N CYS A 270 -12.72 4.56 8.62
CA CYS A 270 -12.99 3.71 7.46
C CYS A 270 -12.00 2.53 7.37
N ALA A 271 -10.71 2.78 7.63
CA ALA A 271 -9.69 1.73 7.66
C ALA A 271 -9.92 0.73 8.80
N LYS A 272 -10.27 1.21 9.99
CA LYS A 272 -10.60 0.35 11.14
C LYS A 272 -11.80 -0.55 10.85
N LEU A 273 -12.89 0.01 10.37
CA LEU A 273 -14.09 -0.77 10.05
C LEU A 273 -13.83 -1.80 8.94
N PHE A 274 -12.93 -1.48 7.99
CA PHE A 274 -12.58 -2.41 6.92
C PHE A 274 -11.70 -3.56 7.45
N ASP A 275 -10.78 -3.25 8.37
CA ASP A 275 -10.01 -4.28 9.10
C ASP A 275 -10.95 -5.20 9.88
N ASP A 276 -11.86 -4.65 10.67
CA ASP A 276 -12.88 -5.41 11.43
C ASP A 276 -13.78 -6.25 10.49
N LEU A 277 -14.09 -5.75 9.28
CA LEU A 277 -14.86 -6.48 8.26
C LEU A 277 -14.10 -7.68 7.72
N MET A 278 -12.84 -7.49 7.35
CA MET A 278 -12.03 -8.54 6.74
C MET A 278 -11.58 -9.58 7.77
N ASP A 279 -11.41 -9.20 9.03
CA ASP A 279 -11.05 -10.11 10.13
C ASP A 279 -12.22 -11.04 10.55
N ASP A 280 -13.45 -10.78 10.08
CA ASP A 280 -14.60 -11.65 10.35
C ASP A 280 -14.57 -12.92 9.47
N ASP A 281 -14.67 -14.10 10.10
CA ASP A 281 -14.64 -15.42 9.44
C ASP A 281 -15.75 -15.63 8.41
N SER A 282 -16.83 -14.86 8.43
CA SER A 282 -17.88 -14.90 7.40
C SER A 282 -17.49 -14.14 6.13
N VAL A 283 -16.40 -13.36 6.18
CA VAL A 283 -15.91 -12.51 5.09
C VAL A 283 -14.66 -13.08 4.46
N SER A 284 -13.60 -13.29 5.25
CA SER A 284 -12.32 -13.81 4.80
C SER A 284 -11.73 -14.81 5.80
N ARG A 285 -10.87 -15.73 5.34
CA ARG A 285 -10.23 -16.72 6.22
C ARG A 285 -8.79 -16.99 5.80
N PRO A 286 -7.90 -17.36 6.73
CA PRO A 286 -6.55 -17.80 6.39
C PRO A 286 -6.57 -19.08 5.53
N GLN A 287 -5.76 -19.13 4.46
CA GLN A 287 -5.58 -20.32 3.63
C GLN A 287 -4.11 -20.75 3.64
N GLY A 288 -3.81 -21.92 4.21
CA GLY A 288 -2.46 -22.51 4.17
C GLY A 288 -1.37 -21.67 4.86
N GLY A 289 -1.74 -20.74 5.74
CA GLY A 289 -0.84 -19.79 6.38
C GLY A 289 -1.62 -18.62 6.99
N PRO A 290 -0.94 -17.53 7.38
CA PRO A 290 -1.57 -16.39 8.07
C PRO A 290 -2.17 -15.33 7.12
N ILE A 291 -2.12 -15.57 5.80
CA ILE A 291 -2.71 -14.68 4.79
C ILE A 291 -4.17 -15.07 4.59
N HIS A 292 -5.06 -14.09 4.70
CA HIS A 292 -6.49 -14.25 4.51
C HIS A 292 -6.88 -14.16 3.04
N GLU A 293 -7.81 -15.03 2.64
CA GLU A 293 -8.50 -14.97 1.35
C GLU A 293 -9.96 -14.58 1.54
N LEU A 294 -10.44 -13.70 0.65
CA LEU A 294 -11.83 -13.29 0.63
C LEU A 294 -12.71 -14.42 0.08
N HIS A 295 -13.72 -14.83 0.83
CA HIS A 295 -14.68 -15.86 0.41
C HIS A 295 -16.11 -15.34 0.28
N ASN A 296 -16.42 -14.20 0.91
CA ASN A 296 -17.76 -13.61 0.83
C ASN A 296 -17.98 -12.93 -0.52
N THR A 297 -18.88 -13.51 -1.33
CA THR A 297 -19.14 -13.05 -2.69
C THR A 297 -19.83 -11.68 -2.76
N ALA A 298 -20.59 -11.30 -1.72
CA ALA A 298 -21.24 -9.99 -1.66
C ALA A 298 -20.17 -8.90 -1.45
N VAL A 299 -19.30 -9.07 -0.45
CA VAL A 299 -18.14 -8.19 -0.22
C VAL A 299 -17.23 -8.15 -1.44
N GLY A 300 -16.96 -9.30 -2.07
CA GLY A 300 -16.20 -9.38 -3.32
C GLY A 300 -16.80 -8.54 -4.44
N SER A 301 -18.12 -8.62 -4.66
CA SER A 301 -18.80 -7.80 -5.68
C SER A 301 -18.70 -6.29 -5.39
N ALA A 302 -18.76 -5.88 -4.12
CA ALA A 302 -18.57 -4.50 -3.74
C ALA A 302 -17.12 -4.02 -3.99
N ILE A 303 -16.12 -4.89 -3.76
CA ILE A 303 -14.71 -4.61 -4.09
C ILE A 303 -14.50 -4.54 -5.61
N THR A 304 -15.22 -5.34 -6.40
CA THR A 304 -15.20 -5.19 -7.87
C THR A 304 -15.69 -3.80 -8.29
N ILE A 305 -16.79 -3.31 -7.71
CA ILE A 305 -17.29 -1.94 -7.97
C ILE A 305 -16.30 -0.86 -7.54
N LEU A 306 -15.58 -1.07 -6.42
CA LEU A 306 -14.49 -0.18 -6.01
C LEU A 306 -13.42 -0.03 -7.10
N GLY A 307 -13.17 -1.05 -7.92
CA GLY A 307 -12.25 -1.00 -9.04
C GLY A 307 -12.48 0.20 -9.98
N ASP A 308 -13.74 0.58 -10.19
CA ASP A 308 -14.13 1.69 -11.08
C ASP A 308 -14.06 3.06 -10.39
N LEU A 309 -14.19 3.10 -9.06
CA LEU A 309 -14.39 4.35 -8.31
C LEU A 309 -13.25 5.35 -8.42
N PRO A 310 -11.95 4.99 -8.42
CA PRO A 310 -10.87 5.95 -8.61
C PRO A 310 -10.95 6.70 -9.96
N VAL A 311 -11.34 6.00 -11.02
CA VAL A 311 -11.51 6.60 -12.36
C VAL A 311 -12.74 7.50 -12.38
N LEU A 312 -13.85 7.06 -11.78
CA LEU A 312 -15.08 7.85 -11.70
C LEU A 312 -14.91 9.10 -10.80
N TYR A 313 -14.14 8.98 -9.72
CA TYR A 313 -13.74 10.09 -8.86
C TYR A 313 -13.02 11.16 -9.69
N ASP A 314 -11.98 10.75 -10.43
CA ASP A 314 -11.17 11.65 -11.24
C ASP A 314 -11.97 12.26 -12.40
N LYS A 315 -12.91 11.51 -12.99
CA LYS A 315 -13.84 12.03 -13.99
C LYS A 315 -14.71 13.15 -13.42
N ILE A 316 -15.36 12.93 -12.27
CA ILE A 316 -16.14 13.97 -11.58
C ILE A 316 -15.23 15.17 -11.27
N TYR A 317 -14.01 14.94 -10.78
CA TYR A 317 -13.07 16.01 -10.49
C TYR A 317 -12.70 16.84 -11.73
N ALA A 318 -12.44 16.19 -12.86
CA ALA A 318 -12.07 16.86 -14.11
C ALA A 318 -13.24 17.65 -14.72
N GLU A 319 -14.45 17.10 -14.68
CA GLU A 319 -15.62 17.63 -15.40
C GLU A 319 -16.48 18.58 -14.57
N PHE A 320 -16.50 18.44 -13.25
CA PHE A 320 -17.31 19.27 -12.36
C PHE A 320 -17.12 20.78 -12.56
N PRO A 321 -15.89 21.32 -12.76
CA PRO A 321 -15.73 22.75 -13.06
C PRO A 321 -16.48 23.21 -14.32
N LYS A 322 -16.49 22.39 -15.38
CA LYS A 322 -17.18 22.70 -16.63
C LYS A 322 -18.70 22.66 -16.42
N ALA A 323 -19.19 21.64 -15.73
CA ALA A 323 -20.60 21.50 -15.37
C ALA A 323 -21.08 22.67 -14.51
N TYR A 324 -20.33 23.02 -13.46
CA TYR A 324 -20.64 24.15 -12.60
C TYR A 324 -20.69 25.48 -13.36
N ASN A 325 -19.81 25.68 -14.34
CA ASN A 325 -19.75 26.92 -15.13
C ASN A 325 -21.01 27.18 -15.99
N ARG A 326 -21.91 26.21 -16.13
CA ARG A 326 -23.24 26.44 -16.72
C ARG A 326 -24.17 27.24 -15.80
N TRP A 327 -23.89 27.22 -14.50
CA TRP A 327 -24.74 27.78 -13.45
C TRP A 327 -24.05 28.87 -12.62
N GLY A 328 -22.73 29.03 -12.76
CA GLY A 328 -21.94 30.02 -12.04
C GLY A 328 -20.54 30.21 -12.64
N ASP A 329 -19.62 30.78 -11.87
CA ASP A 329 -18.21 30.93 -12.27
C ASP A 329 -17.31 30.21 -11.26
N PHE A 330 -16.95 28.98 -11.61
CA PHE A 330 -16.06 28.14 -10.80
C PHE A 330 -14.66 28.77 -10.67
N GLY A 331 -14.19 29.39 -11.75
CA GLY A 331 -12.89 30.04 -11.81
C GLY A 331 -12.78 31.23 -10.84
N ARG A 332 -13.88 31.89 -10.49
CA ARG A 332 -13.87 33.03 -9.55
C ARG A 332 -13.69 32.65 -8.09
N MET A 333 -13.94 31.40 -7.72
CA MET A 333 -13.82 30.95 -6.33
C MET A 333 -12.38 31.09 -5.81
N LYS A 334 -12.20 31.68 -4.62
CA LYS A 334 -10.87 31.96 -4.06
C LYS A 334 -10.03 30.71 -3.84
N ILE A 335 -10.66 29.57 -3.55
CA ILE A 335 -9.97 28.29 -3.28
C ILE A 335 -9.49 27.60 -4.56
N VAL A 336 -10.09 27.90 -5.70
CA VAL A 336 -9.76 27.28 -7.00
C VAL A 336 -8.49 27.89 -7.56
N ARG A 337 -7.62 27.06 -8.12
CA ARG A 337 -6.42 27.43 -8.87
C ARG A 337 -6.57 27.02 -10.33
N ILE A 338 -5.95 27.76 -11.24
CA ILE A 338 -6.17 27.61 -12.68
C ILE A 338 -4.84 27.44 -13.40
N PHE A 339 -4.74 26.44 -14.25
CA PHE A 339 -3.66 26.34 -15.22
C PHE A 339 -4.05 27.04 -16.53
N ASP A 340 -3.23 28.00 -16.92
CA ASP A 340 -3.38 28.76 -18.16
C ASP A 340 -1.98 29.13 -18.67
N LEU A 341 -1.61 28.64 -19.85
CA LEU A 341 -0.29 28.84 -20.46
C LEU A 341 0.04 30.33 -20.61
N ALA A 342 -0.95 31.16 -20.94
CA ALA A 342 -0.76 32.60 -21.15
C ALA A 342 -0.52 33.36 -19.82
N LYS A 343 -0.83 32.75 -18.68
CA LYS A 343 -0.78 33.39 -17.35
C LYS A 343 0.19 32.71 -16.39
N LYS A 344 1.11 31.87 -16.89
CA LYS A 344 2.16 31.21 -16.07
C LYS A 344 3.05 32.18 -15.27
N ALA A 345 3.25 33.39 -15.78
CA ALA A 345 4.06 34.42 -15.13
C ALA A 345 3.32 35.18 -14.01
N ASP A 346 2.01 34.95 -13.85
CA ASP A 346 1.20 35.59 -12.82
C ASP A 346 1.68 35.20 -11.41
N LYS A 347 1.78 36.20 -10.53
CA LYS A 347 2.27 36.04 -9.15
C LYS A 347 1.16 36.10 -8.08
N SER A 348 -0.11 36.20 -8.48
CA SER A 348 -1.26 36.31 -7.55
C SER A 348 -1.53 35.01 -6.78
N GLY A 349 -0.88 33.92 -7.17
CA GLY A 349 -1.14 32.58 -6.64
C GLY A 349 -2.42 31.96 -7.18
N LYS A 350 -3.21 32.67 -8.02
CA LYS A 350 -4.41 32.12 -8.67
C LYS A 350 -4.07 31.16 -9.82
N TYR A 351 -3.03 31.48 -10.58
CA TYR A 351 -2.59 30.71 -11.73
C TYR A 351 -1.43 29.79 -11.39
N MET A 352 -1.45 28.58 -11.95
CA MET A 352 -0.47 27.53 -11.69
C MET A 352 0.66 27.56 -12.72
N ARG A 353 1.88 27.25 -12.27
CA ARG A 353 3.08 27.17 -13.13
C ARG A 353 3.17 25.83 -13.87
N SER A 354 2.82 24.74 -13.19
CA SER A 354 2.72 23.40 -13.75
C SER A 354 1.26 23.02 -13.98
N GLN A 355 1.03 22.14 -14.96
CA GLN A 355 -0.28 21.57 -15.21
C GLN A 355 -0.67 20.69 -14.02
N PRO A 356 -1.83 20.92 -13.37
CA PRO A 356 -2.33 20.00 -12.38
C PRO A 356 -2.87 18.75 -13.06
N GLU A 357 -2.87 17.66 -12.30
CA GLU A 357 -3.35 16.35 -12.72
C GLU A 357 -4.40 15.86 -11.73
N THR A 358 -5.22 14.90 -12.15
CA THR A 358 -6.16 14.21 -11.27
C THR A 358 -5.43 13.27 -10.30
N HIS A 359 -6.06 12.91 -9.19
CA HIS A 359 -5.36 12.25 -8.08
C HIS A 359 -4.97 10.81 -8.41
N PHE A 360 -5.89 10.01 -8.95
CA PHE A 360 -5.70 8.56 -9.12
C PHE A 360 -5.12 8.17 -10.49
N THR A 361 -5.47 8.90 -11.54
CA THR A 361 -5.19 8.56 -12.95
C THR A 361 -4.25 9.53 -13.66
N GLU A 362 -3.75 10.54 -12.94
CA GLU A 362 -2.79 11.55 -13.42
C GLU A 362 -3.24 12.26 -14.71
N GLN A 363 -4.55 12.39 -14.92
CA GLN A 363 -5.06 13.04 -16.13
C GLN A 363 -4.88 14.55 -16.02
N PRO A 364 -4.32 15.21 -17.05
CA PRO A 364 -4.10 16.64 -17.02
C PRO A 364 -5.42 17.42 -16.93
N VAL A 365 -5.51 18.39 -16.02
CA VAL A 365 -6.71 19.20 -15.79
C VAL A 365 -6.41 20.69 -15.79
N LYS A 366 -7.46 21.50 -15.99
CA LYS A 366 -7.36 22.96 -15.98
C LYS A 366 -7.42 23.54 -14.57
N TYR A 367 -8.19 22.93 -13.68
CA TYR A 367 -8.46 23.46 -12.35
C TYR A 367 -7.85 22.57 -11.27
N ARG A 368 -7.29 23.19 -10.23
CA ARG A 368 -6.93 22.50 -8.98
C ARG A 368 -7.77 23.07 -7.83
N TYR A 369 -8.42 22.19 -7.09
CA TYR A 369 -9.27 22.57 -5.97
C TYR A 369 -9.40 21.42 -4.96
N PRO A 370 -9.85 21.66 -3.71
CA PRO A 370 -9.87 20.62 -2.68
C PRO A 370 -11.01 19.61 -2.87
N ASP A 371 -10.70 18.34 -2.65
CA ASP A 371 -11.61 17.17 -2.76
C ASP A 371 -12.94 17.32 -2.01
N GLY A 372 -12.93 18.05 -0.89
CA GLY A 372 -14.13 18.30 -0.08
C GLY A 372 -15.26 18.99 -0.86
N MET A 373 -14.95 19.64 -1.99
CA MET A 373 -15.96 20.20 -2.88
C MET A 373 -16.76 19.13 -3.65
N ILE A 374 -16.16 17.99 -3.96
CA ILE A 374 -16.76 16.97 -4.83
C ILE A 374 -17.02 15.64 -4.13
N MET A 375 -16.46 15.38 -2.95
CA MET A 375 -16.65 14.09 -2.26
C MET A 375 -18.14 13.70 -2.09
N PRO A 376 -19.07 14.64 -1.79
CA PRO A 376 -20.50 14.33 -1.80
C PRO A 376 -21.02 13.84 -3.17
N LEU A 377 -20.53 14.39 -4.28
CA LEU A 377 -20.90 13.94 -5.63
C LEU A 377 -20.37 12.54 -5.93
N VAL A 378 -19.14 12.25 -5.49
CA VAL A 378 -18.55 10.91 -5.60
C VAL A 378 -19.39 9.90 -4.82
N TYR A 379 -19.79 10.24 -3.59
CA TYR A 379 -20.74 9.41 -2.83
C TYR A 379 -22.10 9.28 -3.53
N GLY A 380 -22.52 10.30 -4.28
CA GLY A 380 -23.74 10.27 -5.08
C GLY A 380 -23.80 9.13 -6.11
N LEU A 381 -22.65 8.64 -6.58
CA LEU A 381 -22.58 7.45 -7.45
C LEU A 381 -23.22 6.21 -6.82
N LYS A 382 -23.33 6.15 -5.49
CA LYS A 382 -24.07 5.11 -4.77
C LYS A 382 -25.50 4.93 -5.30
N ALA A 383 -26.14 6.00 -5.76
CA ALA A 383 -27.51 5.95 -6.28
C ALA A 383 -27.62 5.14 -7.60
N LEU A 384 -26.50 4.89 -8.28
CA LEU A 384 -26.42 4.08 -9.50
C LEU A 384 -26.15 2.60 -9.20
N LEU A 385 -26.01 2.22 -7.92
CA LEU A 385 -25.77 0.84 -7.51
C LEU A 385 -27.10 0.15 -7.22
N ARG A 386 -27.18 -1.14 -7.55
CA ARG A 386 -28.28 -2.01 -7.14
C ARG A 386 -27.75 -3.29 -6.49
N SER A 387 -28.55 -3.86 -5.60
CA SER A 387 -28.32 -5.21 -5.08
C SER A 387 -29.15 -6.20 -5.89
N LYS A 388 -28.49 -7.20 -6.46
CA LYS A 388 -29.11 -8.29 -7.21
C LYS A 388 -28.51 -9.61 -6.73
N ASP A 389 -29.35 -10.51 -6.26
CA ASP A 389 -28.93 -11.82 -5.71
C ASP A 389 -27.83 -11.72 -4.63
N GLY A 390 -27.93 -10.69 -3.77
CA GLY A 390 -26.96 -10.42 -2.71
C GLY A 390 -25.64 -9.81 -3.18
N LYS A 391 -25.48 -9.52 -4.48
CA LYS A 391 -24.30 -8.88 -5.06
C LYS A 391 -24.59 -7.45 -5.48
N VAL A 392 -23.58 -6.59 -5.38
CA VAL A 392 -23.64 -5.19 -5.80
C VAL A 392 -23.18 -5.09 -7.25
N GLU A 393 -23.98 -4.43 -8.08
CA GLU A 393 -23.64 -4.12 -9.46
C GLU A 393 -24.08 -2.71 -9.86
N TRP A 394 -23.43 -2.14 -10.88
CA TRP A 394 -23.90 -0.92 -11.50
C TRP A 394 -25.23 -1.16 -12.22
N ALA A 395 -26.24 -0.35 -11.91
CA ALA A 395 -27.55 -0.43 -12.54
C ALA A 395 -27.58 0.24 -13.93
N THR A 396 -26.59 1.09 -14.23
CA THR A 396 -26.33 1.73 -15.53
C THR A 396 -24.84 1.98 -15.69
N ASP A 397 -24.38 2.29 -16.90
CA ASP A 397 -22.99 2.69 -17.15
C ASP A 397 -22.69 4.02 -16.42
N PRO A 398 -21.88 4.03 -15.35
CA PRO A 398 -21.68 5.21 -14.52
C PRO A 398 -20.93 6.33 -15.26
N THR A 399 -20.04 5.96 -16.19
CA THR A 399 -19.30 6.94 -17.00
C THR A 399 -20.25 7.71 -17.91
N LYS A 400 -21.08 6.97 -18.66
CA LYS A 400 -22.05 7.61 -19.56
C LYS A 400 -23.15 8.35 -18.80
N PHE A 401 -23.49 7.90 -17.59
CA PHE A 401 -24.41 8.62 -16.72
C PHE A 401 -23.85 9.99 -16.33
N ILE A 402 -22.58 10.05 -15.89
CA ILE A 402 -21.91 11.30 -15.56
C ILE A 402 -21.89 12.23 -16.79
N ASP A 403 -21.55 11.72 -17.98
CA ASP A 403 -21.53 12.50 -19.23
C ASP A 403 -22.86 13.19 -19.53
N ARG A 404 -23.98 12.52 -19.24
CA ARG A 404 -25.33 13.04 -19.51
C ARG A 404 -25.82 14.00 -18.44
N HIS A 405 -25.59 13.69 -17.17
CA HIS A 405 -26.34 14.29 -16.06
C HIS A 405 -25.54 15.21 -15.15
N LEU A 406 -24.20 15.20 -15.22
CA LEU A 406 -23.38 15.99 -14.31
C LEU A 406 -23.66 17.50 -14.41
N ASP A 407 -23.96 18.02 -15.61
CA ASP A 407 -24.32 19.42 -15.82
C ASP A 407 -25.57 19.83 -15.01
N GLU A 408 -26.64 19.02 -15.03
CA GLU A 408 -27.86 19.29 -14.27
C GLU A 408 -27.65 19.11 -12.75
N ILE A 409 -26.96 18.02 -12.37
CA ILE A 409 -26.63 17.73 -10.97
C ILE A 409 -25.78 18.86 -10.36
N ALA A 410 -24.80 19.39 -11.11
CA ALA A 410 -23.98 20.51 -10.66
C ALA A 410 -24.80 21.79 -10.42
N GLY A 411 -25.86 22.00 -11.21
CA GLY A 411 -26.79 23.11 -11.02
C GLY A 411 -27.51 23.06 -9.69
N ALA A 412 -28.05 21.90 -9.31
CA ALA A 412 -28.68 21.70 -8.01
C ALA A 412 -27.65 21.74 -6.86
N TYR A 413 -26.49 21.09 -7.06
CA TYR A 413 -25.42 21.02 -6.06
C TYR A 413 -24.74 22.37 -5.79
N LYS A 414 -24.84 23.34 -6.70
CA LYS A 414 -24.36 24.71 -6.51
C LYS A 414 -24.85 25.32 -5.19
N LEU A 415 -26.11 25.10 -4.81
CA LEU A 415 -26.68 25.63 -3.57
C LEU A 415 -25.92 25.10 -2.33
N VAL A 416 -25.47 23.84 -2.36
CA VAL A 416 -24.66 23.24 -1.28
C VAL A 416 -23.35 23.99 -1.10
N LEU A 417 -22.69 24.34 -2.21
CA LEU A 417 -21.45 25.12 -2.19
C LEU A 417 -21.69 26.55 -1.72
N GLU A 418 -22.74 27.21 -2.19
CA GLU A 418 -23.10 28.59 -1.80
C GLU A 418 -23.43 28.70 -0.31
N MET A 419 -24.28 27.82 0.22
CA MET A 419 -24.63 27.79 1.65
C MET A 419 -23.41 27.51 2.55
N SER A 420 -22.42 26.78 2.02
CA SER A 420 -21.17 26.52 2.72
C SER A 420 -20.15 27.65 2.56
N GLY A 421 -20.47 28.73 1.84
CA GLY A 421 -19.53 29.81 1.53
C GLY A 421 -18.34 29.35 0.70
N TYR A 422 -18.52 28.31 -0.11
CA TYR A 422 -17.48 27.63 -0.90
C TYR A 422 -16.33 27.04 -0.07
N ASP A 423 -16.57 26.77 1.22
CA ASP A 423 -15.60 26.14 2.10
C ASP A 423 -15.65 24.60 1.95
N PRO A 424 -14.59 23.97 1.40
CA PRO A 424 -14.56 22.52 1.18
C PRO A 424 -14.63 21.73 2.49
N GLN A 425 -14.18 22.28 3.62
CA GLN A 425 -14.27 21.60 4.91
C GLN A 425 -15.71 21.56 5.40
N LYS A 426 -16.48 22.64 5.20
CA LYS A 426 -17.91 22.66 5.55
C LYS A 426 -18.70 21.73 4.64
N VAL A 427 -18.42 21.72 3.34
CA VAL A 427 -19.09 20.84 2.38
C VAL A 427 -18.79 19.37 2.70
N GLY A 428 -17.51 19.01 2.73
CA GLY A 428 -17.07 17.62 2.83
C GLY A 428 -17.31 16.96 4.20
N LYS A 429 -17.49 17.74 5.28
CA LYS A 429 -17.78 17.22 6.63
C LYS A 429 -19.27 17.23 6.99
N ASN A 430 -20.11 17.86 6.16
CA ASN A 430 -21.54 17.99 6.43
C ASN A 430 -22.33 16.85 5.77
N GLU A 431 -23.00 16.04 6.59
CA GLU A 431 -23.84 14.92 6.15
C GLU A 431 -24.93 15.35 5.13
N THR A 432 -25.51 16.52 5.31
CA THR A 432 -26.57 17.03 4.41
C THR A 432 -26.06 17.21 2.99
N SER A 433 -24.78 17.58 2.79
CA SER A 433 -24.18 17.69 1.46
C SER A 433 -24.24 16.35 0.71
N TYR A 434 -23.98 15.24 1.41
CA TYR A 434 -24.00 13.88 0.86
C TYR A 434 -25.42 13.43 0.54
N LYS A 435 -26.39 13.74 1.41
CA LYS A 435 -27.81 13.44 1.16
C LYS A 435 -28.35 14.17 -0.07
N ILE A 436 -28.03 15.46 -0.21
CA ILE A 436 -28.46 16.25 -1.37
C ILE A 436 -27.81 15.71 -2.65
N ALA A 437 -26.50 15.47 -2.64
CA ALA A 437 -25.81 14.92 -3.82
C ALA A 437 -26.39 13.54 -4.21
N PHE A 438 -26.58 12.63 -3.25
CA PHE A 438 -27.21 11.34 -3.50
C PHE A 438 -28.60 11.49 -4.13
N SER A 439 -29.44 12.36 -3.57
CA SER A 439 -30.81 12.58 -4.07
C SER A 439 -30.84 13.10 -5.51
N GLU A 440 -29.91 13.98 -5.90
CA GLU A 440 -29.87 14.49 -7.28
C GLU A 440 -29.39 13.42 -8.28
N PHE A 441 -28.43 12.56 -7.89
CA PHE A 441 -28.05 11.39 -8.69
C PHE A 441 -29.22 10.41 -8.83
N GLU A 442 -29.91 10.07 -7.73
CA GLU A 442 -31.06 9.16 -7.72
C GLU A 442 -32.20 9.68 -8.60
N LYS A 443 -32.53 10.97 -8.47
CA LYS A 443 -33.55 11.63 -9.28
C LYS A 443 -33.22 11.61 -10.77
N ALA A 444 -31.97 11.91 -11.15
CA ALA A 444 -31.53 11.82 -12.53
C ALA A 444 -31.59 10.38 -13.07
N PHE A 445 -31.21 9.40 -12.25
CA PHE A 445 -31.28 7.98 -12.57
C PHE A 445 -32.72 7.48 -12.78
N LEU A 446 -33.64 7.81 -11.87
CA LEU A 446 -35.05 7.43 -12.00
C LEU A 446 -35.72 8.06 -13.23
N ARG A 447 -35.35 9.30 -13.57
CA ARG A 447 -35.82 9.97 -14.80
C ARG A 447 -35.33 9.26 -16.06
N GLU A 448 -34.05 8.86 -16.10
CA GLU A 448 -33.50 8.10 -17.23
C GLU A 448 -34.22 6.74 -17.38
N GLN A 449 -34.47 6.03 -16.27
CA GLN A 449 -35.21 4.76 -16.31
C GLN A 449 -36.66 4.94 -16.78
N ALA A 450 -37.34 5.99 -16.32
CA ALA A 450 -38.72 6.27 -16.72
C ALA A 450 -38.85 6.69 -18.20
N GLN A 451 -37.78 7.20 -18.82
CA GLN A 451 -37.76 7.52 -20.25
C GLN A 451 -37.37 6.32 -21.13
N ALA A 452 -36.73 5.31 -20.54
CA ALA A 452 -36.30 4.09 -21.23
C ALA A 452 -37.34 2.95 -21.15
N ALA A 453 -38.29 3.02 -20.21
CA ALA A 453 -39.46 2.15 -20.09
C ALA A 453 -40.62 2.67 -20.94
#